data_AF-A0A060BPI3-F1
#
_entry.id   AF-A0A060BPI3-F1
#
_cell.length_a   1.000
_cell.length_b   1.000
_cell.length_c   1.000
_cell.angle_alpha   90.00
_cell.angle_beta   90.00
_cell.angle_gamma   90.00
#
_symmetry.space_group_name_H-M   'P 1'
#
loop_
_entity.id
_entity.type
_entity.pdbx_description
1 polymer ?
#
loop_
_entity_poly.entity_id
_entity_poly.type
_entity_poly.pdbx_seq_one_letter_code
_entity_poly.pdbx_strand_id
1 'polypeptide(L)'
;KVLFENSVMIDLGTWNLTHPRPAPPPSTIDTPALVGGYQDNYFKASNGTLFFWTPVNGSTTANAIYPRSELRETFADGRLRNWDYSAADNYMSANLAVDQVPSTGKIVIGQIHSYGSTSPLLKLEYQYKTKTGTGNIVAKIRNTRRTRRRGEHPAQRREAGPAL
;
A
#
# COMPACT_ATOMS: atom_id res chain seq x y z
N LYS A 1 -2.83 35.10 23.39
CA LYS A 1 -2.16 34.60 22.16
C LYS A 1 -2.66 33.18 21.91
N VAL A 2 -3.71 33.04 21.11
CA VAL A 2 -4.26 31.73 20.71
C VAL A 2 -3.52 31.34 19.44
N LEU A 3 -2.73 30.27 19.49
CA LEU A 3 -2.09 29.69 18.32
C LEU A 3 -3.00 28.56 17.82
N PHE A 4 -3.68 28.78 16.71
CA PHE A 4 -4.28 27.69 15.95
C PHE A 4 -3.14 26.98 15.22
N GLU A 5 -2.56 25.94 15.83
CA GLU A 5 -1.77 24.97 15.06
C GLU A 5 -2.73 24.03 14.34
N ASN A 6 -3.34 24.52 13.26
CA ASN A 6 -4.01 23.65 12.30
C ASN A 6 -2.94 22.95 11.45
N SER A 7 -2.18 22.06 12.08
CA SER A 7 -1.57 20.96 11.34
C SER A 7 -2.74 20.13 10.82
N VAL A 8 -3.03 20.18 9.52
CA VAL A 8 -4.08 19.34 8.92
C VAL A 8 -3.62 17.89 9.06
N MET A 9 -4.14 17.22 10.08
CA MET A 9 -3.90 15.80 10.28
C MET A 9 -4.51 15.04 9.10
N ILE A 10 -3.76 14.07 8.56
CA ILE A 10 -4.27 13.19 7.51
C ILE A 10 -5.36 12.31 8.14
N ASP A 11 -6.55 12.32 7.55
CA ASP A 11 -7.69 11.53 8.02
C ASP A 11 -7.44 10.03 7.78
N LEU A 12 -7.30 9.29 8.88
CA LEU A 12 -7.12 7.83 8.88
C LEU A 12 -8.45 7.06 9.12
N GLY A 13 -9.57 7.76 9.28
CA GLY A 13 -10.89 7.19 9.59
C GLY A 13 -11.53 6.36 8.47
N THR A 14 -10.88 6.26 7.31
CA THR A 14 -11.33 5.47 6.16
C THR A 14 -10.25 4.50 5.67
N TRP A 15 -9.31 4.16 6.55
CA TRP A 15 -8.19 3.28 6.21
C TRP A 15 -7.98 2.20 7.28
N ASN A 16 -7.55 1.03 6.85
CA ASN A 16 -6.81 0.09 7.68
C ASN A 16 -5.36 0.01 7.16
N LEU A 17 -4.46 -0.56 7.96
CA LEU A 17 -3.02 -0.63 7.63
C LEU A 17 -2.57 -2.09 7.62
N THR A 18 -1.96 -2.54 6.52
CA THR A 18 -1.15 -3.77 6.54
C THR A 18 0.30 -3.41 6.83
N HIS A 19 0.95 -4.10 7.77
CA HIS A 19 2.37 -3.90 8.09
C HIS A 19 3.18 -5.21 7.95
N PRO A 20 4.50 -5.15 7.70
CA PRO A 20 5.31 -6.32 7.36
C PRO A 20 5.95 -7.00 8.58
N ARG A 21 5.23 -7.05 9.72
CA ARG A 21 5.74 -7.63 10.98
C ARG A 21 5.79 -9.17 10.91
N PRO A 22 6.86 -9.81 11.41
CA PRO A 22 6.88 -11.26 11.64
C PRO A 22 5.77 -11.71 12.60
N ALA A 23 5.33 -12.97 12.48
CA ALA A 23 4.29 -13.57 13.33
C ALA A 23 4.55 -13.42 14.85
N PRO A 24 3.51 -13.46 15.72
CA PRO A 24 2.10 -13.77 15.40
C PRO A 24 1.28 -12.54 14.92
N PRO A 25 0.24 -12.75 14.09
CA PRO A 25 -0.66 -11.69 13.59
C PRO A 25 -1.58 -11.13 14.69
N PRO A 26 -2.22 -9.96 14.47
CA PRO A 26 -2.71 -9.47 13.18
C PRO A 26 -1.67 -8.67 12.37
N SER A 27 -1.52 -9.00 11.09
CA SER A 27 -0.72 -8.23 10.12
C SER A 27 -1.49 -7.05 9.51
N THR A 28 -2.71 -6.83 10.00
CA THR A 28 -3.57 -5.69 9.66
C THR A 28 -4.00 -5.00 10.94
N ILE A 29 -3.76 -3.69 11.01
CA ILE A 29 -4.29 -2.81 12.04
C ILE A 29 -5.61 -2.28 11.52
N ASP A 30 -6.69 -2.50 12.27
CA ASP A 30 -8.02 -2.05 11.90
C ASP A 30 -8.15 -0.52 11.98
N THR A 31 -9.23 0.00 11.39
CA THR A 31 -9.50 1.44 11.33
C THR A 31 -9.63 2.07 12.72
N PRO A 32 -10.38 1.49 13.69
CA PRO A 32 -10.43 2.03 15.04
C PRO A 32 -9.06 2.13 15.73
N ALA A 33 -8.20 1.12 15.62
CA ALA A 33 -6.86 1.16 16.19
C ALA A 33 -5.96 2.19 15.48
N LEU A 34 -6.08 2.33 14.17
CA LEU A 34 -5.32 3.32 13.39
C LEU A 34 -5.71 4.75 13.77
N VAL A 35 -7.02 5.02 13.88
CA VAL A 35 -7.56 6.30 14.39
C VAL A 35 -7.17 6.53 15.85
N GLY A 36 -7.08 5.47 16.65
CA GLY A 36 -6.61 5.48 18.03
C GLY A 36 -5.13 5.85 18.21
N GLY A 37 -4.41 6.18 17.13
CA GLY A 37 -3.03 6.66 17.18
C GLY A 37 -1.99 5.55 17.08
N TYR A 38 -2.31 4.43 16.43
CA TYR A 38 -1.36 3.35 16.19
C TYR A 38 -0.07 3.85 15.54
N GLN A 39 1.07 3.44 16.10
CA GLN A 39 2.39 3.66 15.53
C GLN A 39 3.31 2.47 15.85
N ASP A 40 4.22 2.15 14.93
CA ASP A 40 5.32 1.22 15.15
C ASP A 40 6.54 1.53 14.24
N ASN A 41 7.44 0.58 14.09
CA ASN A 41 8.63 0.75 13.24
C ASN A 41 8.33 0.78 11.74
N TYR A 42 7.13 0.37 11.33
CA TYR A 42 6.72 0.28 9.92
C TYR A 42 5.74 1.39 9.53
N PHE A 43 5.07 2.00 10.51
CA PHE A 43 4.15 3.10 10.30
C PHE A 43 4.21 4.11 11.43
N LYS A 44 4.30 5.40 11.08
CA LYS A 44 4.14 6.50 12.03
C LYS A 44 3.24 7.58 11.43
N ALA A 45 2.38 8.16 12.26
CA ALA A 45 1.55 9.30 11.91
C ALA A 45 1.86 10.44 12.89
N SER A 46 2.43 11.53 12.39
CA SER A 46 2.80 12.67 13.24
C SER A 46 2.83 13.95 12.42
N ASN A 47 2.30 15.04 12.98
CA ASN A 47 2.38 16.40 12.42
C ASN A 47 1.94 16.46 10.94
N GLY A 48 0.79 15.86 10.62
CA GLY A 48 0.26 15.85 9.25
C GLY A 48 1.05 15.01 8.24
N THR A 49 2.01 14.19 8.69
CA THR A 49 2.83 13.32 7.83
C THR A 49 2.65 11.85 8.22
N LEU A 50 2.59 10.98 7.21
CA LEU A 50 2.63 9.54 7.38
C LEU A 50 4.00 9.02 6.92
N PHE A 51 4.64 8.22 7.77
CA PHE A 51 5.88 7.52 7.44
C PHE A 51 5.58 6.04 7.26
N PHE A 52 6.07 5.48 6.15
CA PHE A 52 5.96 4.06 5.84
C PHE A 52 7.36 3.46 5.69
N TRP A 53 7.61 2.36 6.39
CA TRP A 53 8.85 1.60 6.28
C TRP A 53 8.57 0.12 6.03
N THR A 54 9.22 -0.45 5.03
CA THR A 54 9.05 -1.85 4.65
C THR A 54 10.41 -2.50 4.39
N PRO A 55 10.91 -3.37 5.28
CA PRO A 55 12.15 -4.09 5.03
C PRO A 55 11.92 -5.19 3.97
N VAL A 56 12.92 -5.43 3.12
CA VAL A 56 12.82 -6.43 2.03
C VAL A 56 12.61 -7.86 2.51
N ASN A 57 13.00 -8.16 3.74
CA ASN A 57 12.79 -9.45 4.42
C ASN A 57 11.55 -9.43 5.34
N GLY A 58 10.68 -8.44 5.22
CA GLY A 58 9.43 -8.35 5.96
C GLY A 58 8.45 -9.46 5.58
N SER A 59 7.44 -9.68 6.43
CA SER A 59 6.40 -10.68 6.18
C SER A 59 5.48 -10.29 5.02
N THR A 60 4.89 -11.29 4.37
CA THR A 60 3.91 -11.10 3.29
C THR A 60 2.54 -11.65 3.68
N THR A 61 1.50 -11.15 3.02
CA THR A 61 0.17 -11.76 3.10
C THR A 61 0.06 -12.93 2.11
N ALA A 62 -0.92 -13.82 2.29
CA ALA A 62 -1.03 -15.10 1.57
C ALA A 62 -1.01 -15.02 0.03
N ASN A 63 -1.26 -13.84 -0.56
CA ASN A 63 -1.26 -13.62 -2.02
C ASN A 63 -0.23 -12.58 -2.47
N ALA A 64 0.64 -12.13 -1.58
CA ALA A 64 1.68 -11.16 -1.87
C ALA A 64 3.04 -11.86 -1.86
N ILE A 65 3.84 -11.56 -2.89
CA ILE A 65 5.25 -12.00 -2.98
C ILE A 65 6.22 -10.94 -2.44
N TYR A 66 5.71 -9.75 -2.12
CA TYR A 66 6.49 -8.63 -1.57
C TYR A 66 5.84 -8.10 -0.28
N PRO A 67 6.65 -7.74 0.74
CA PRO A 67 6.15 -7.13 1.96
C PRO A 67 5.60 -5.73 1.70
N ARG A 68 4.79 -5.24 2.64
CA ARG A 68 4.21 -3.89 2.57
C ARG A 68 3.94 -3.29 3.94
N SER A 69 4.13 -1.98 4.04
CA SER A 69 3.45 -1.08 4.97
C SER A 69 2.54 -0.21 4.11
N GLU A 70 1.25 -0.51 4.07
CA GLU A 70 0.33 0.02 3.06
C GLU A 70 -1.09 0.17 3.63
N LEU A 71 -1.71 1.32 3.35
CA LEU A 71 -3.10 1.58 3.70
C LEU A 71 -4.06 0.92 2.71
N ARG A 72 -5.22 0.49 3.21
CA ARG A 72 -6.33 0.01 2.40
C ARG A 72 -7.64 0.65 2.83
N GLU A 73 -8.43 1.07 1.85
CA GLU A 73 -9.69 1.78 2.06
C GLU A 73 -10.75 0.95 2.79
N THR A 74 -11.39 1.57 3.78
CA THR A 74 -12.42 1.02 4.65
C THR A 74 -13.51 2.05 4.94
N PHE A 75 -14.60 1.59 5.52
CA PHE A 75 -15.50 2.44 6.30
C PHE A 75 -14.92 2.67 7.71
N ALA A 76 -15.45 3.66 8.43
CA ALA A 76 -15.01 3.99 9.79
C ALA A 76 -15.15 2.82 10.79
N ASP A 77 -16.07 1.90 10.53
CA ASP A 77 -16.27 0.66 11.32
C ASP A 77 -15.23 -0.44 11.00
N GLY A 78 -14.26 -0.18 10.12
CA GLY A 78 -13.23 -1.13 9.69
C GLY A 78 -13.68 -2.10 8.59
N ARG A 79 -14.95 -2.08 8.18
CA ARG A 79 -15.40 -2.91 7.05
C ARG A 79 -14.77 -2.42 5.76
N LEU A 80 -14.50 -3.37 4.87
CA LEU A 80 -13.81 -3.11 3.61
C LEU A 80 -14.70 -2.29 2.68
N ARG A 81 -14.19 -1.13 2.25
CA ARG A 81 -14.89 -0.28 1.29
C ARG A 81 -14.45 -0.68 -0.11
N ASN A 82 -15.41 -1.15 -0.90
CA ASN A 82 -15.24 -1.38 -2.33
C ASN A 82 -16.33 -0.58 -3.02
N TRP A 83 -16.01 -0.01 -4.18
CA TRP A 83 -16.91 0.88 -4.91
C TRP A 83 -16.95 0.50 -6.39
N ASP A 84 -18.08 0.77 -7.02
CA ASP A 84 -18.23 0.72 -8.47
C ASP A 84 -17.75 2.04 -9.07
N TYR A 85 -16.97 1.98 -10.15
CA TYR A 85 -16.39 3.16 -10.77
C TYR A 85 -17.44 4.13 -11.32
N SER A 86 -18.66 3.65 -11.61
CA SER A 86 -19.77 4.47 -12.11
C SER A 86 -20.59 5.13 -10.99
N ALA A 87 -20.33 4.82 -9.72
CA ALA A 87 -21.11 5.35 -8.60
C ALA A 87 -20.76 6.81 -8.28
N ALA A 88 -19.55 7.25 -8.63
CA ALA A 88 -19.05 8.62 -8.42
C ALA A 88 -17.74 8.83 -9.20
N ASP A 89 -17.27 10.07 -9.26
CA ASP A 89 -15.88 10.36 -9.61
C ASP A 89 -14.98 10.07 -8.40
N ASN A 90 -14.07 9.10 -8.55
CA ASN A 90 -13.24 8.58 -7.46
C ASN A 90 -11.81 9.12 -7.56
N TYR A 91 -11.33 9.75 -6.49
CA TYR A 91 -10.00 10.37 -6.45
C TYR A 91 -9.18 9.90 -5.25
N MET A 92 -7.89 9.71 -5.48
CA MET A 92 -6.88 9.58 -4.43
C MET A 92 -5.73 10.54 -4.78
N SER A 93 -5.41 11.44 -3.86
CA SER A 93 -4.37 12.45 -4.02
C SER A 93 -3.37 12.35 -2.88
N ALA A 94 -2.08 12.50 -3.18
CA ALA A 94 -1.01 12.46 -2.19
C ALA A 94 0.15 13.37 -2.59
N ASN A 95 0.75 14.03 -1.61
CA ASN A 95 2.08 14.64 -1.71
C ASN A 95 3.03 13.75 -0.90
N LEU A 96 4.09 13.24 -1.51
CA LEU A 96 5.01 12.31 -0.85
C LEU A 96 6.45 12.52 -1.31
N ALA A 97 7.38 12.08 -0.47
CA ALA A 97 8.77 11.88 -0.81
C ALA A 97 9.12 10.38 -0.71
N VAL A 98 10.08 9.94 -1.51
CA VAL A 98 10.64 8.58 -1.42
C VAL A 98 12.07 8.69 -0.92
N ASP A 99 12.27 8.35 0.35
CA ASP A 99 13.58 8.51 1.01
C ASP A 99 14.54 7.36 0.71
N GLN A 100 13.99 6.15 0.54
CA GLN A 100 14.78 4.95 0.26
C GLN A 100 14.01 3.97 -0.61
N VAL A 101 14.75 3.22 -1.43
CA VAL A 101 14.25 2.12 -2.24
C VAL A 101 15.02 0.83 -1.94
N PRO A 102 14.41 -0.35 -2.16
CA PRO A 102 15.15 -1.61 -2.15
C PRO A 102 16.19 -1.65 -3.28
N SER A 103 17.09 -2.63 -3.27
CA SER A 103 18.13 -2.80 -4.30
C SER A 103 17.60 -2.91 -5.73
N THR A 104 16.35 -3.37 -5.90
CA THR A 104 15.66 -3.42 -7.20
C THR A 104 15.30 -2.03 -7.75
N GLY A 105 15.34 -1.01 -6.90
CA GLY A 105 15.01 0.38 -7.21
C GLY A 105 13.51 0.66 -7.33
N LYS A 106 12.63 -0.27 -6.98
CA LYS A 106 11.19 -0.17 -7.29
C LYS A 106 10.32 -0.27 -6.05
N ILE A 107 9.36 0.64 -5.91
CA ILE A 107 8.31 0.61 -4.88
C ILE A 107 6.96 1.03 -5.48
N VAL A 108 5.87 0.42 -4.99
CA VAL A 108 4.50 0.86 -5.33
C VAL A 108 4.10 1.92 -4.32
N ILE A 109 3.63 3.08 -4.81
CA ILE A 109 3.28 4.26 -3.99
C ILE A 109 1.80 4.63 -4.07
N GLY A 110 1.03 3.89 -4.86
CA GLY A 110 -0.42 4.07 -4.99
C GLY A 110 -1.00 3.02 -5.91
N GLN A 111 -2.27 2.65 -5.68
CA GLN A 111 -2.93 1.63 -6.48
C GLN A 111 -4.45 1.77 -6.46
N ILE A 112 -5.07 1.25 -7.51
CA ILE A 112 -6.50 0.89 -7.52
C ILE A 112 -6.56 -0.62 -7.66
N HIS A 113 -7.10 -1.30 -6.64
CA HIS A 113 -7.20 -2.75 -6.61
C HIS A 113 -8.65 -3.20 -6.77
N SER A 114 -8.93 -4.00 -7.79
CA SER A 114 -10.26 -4.53 -8.03
C SER A 114 -10.63 -5.64 -7.04
N TYR A 115 -11.83 -5.56 -6.47
CA TYR A 115 -12.38 -6.62 -5.60
C TYR A 115 -12.42 -7.97 -6.31
N GLY A 116 -11.97 -9.05 -5.66
CA GLY A 116 -11.94 -10.40 -6.24
C GLY A 116 -10.87 -10.64 -7.31
N SER A 117 -10.03 -9.64 -7.63
CA SER A 117 -8.86 -9.86 -8.48
C SER A 117 -7.64 -10.25 -7.63
N THR A 118 -6.68 -10.96 -8.24
CA THR A 118 -5.34 -11.19 -7.66
C THR A 118 -4.32 -10.16 -8.14
N SER A 119 -4.73 -9.17 -8.92
CA SER A 119 -3.85 -8.12 -9.43
C SER A 119 -4.55 -6.76 -9.45
N PRO A 120 -3.83 -5.67 -9.16
CA PRO A 120 -4.39 -4.33 -9.20
C PRO A 120 -4.68 -3.89 -10.63
N LEU A 121 -5.75 -3.11 -10.78
CA LEU A 121 -6.15 -2.42 -12.02
C LEU A 121 -5.09 -1.38 -12.40
N LEU A 122 -4.68 -0.57 -11.43
CA LEU A 122 -3.66 0.47 -11.58
C LEU A 122 -2.62 0.33 -10.46
N LYS A 123 -1.34 0.47 -10.80
CA LYS A 123 -0.28 0.77 -9.84
C LYS A 123 0.52 1.99 -10.29
N LEU A 124 0.78 2.90 -9.36
CA LEU A 124 1.84 3.90 -9.48
C LEU A 124 3.10 3.35 -8.82
N GLU A 125 4.16 3.24 -9.59
CA GLU A 125 5.46 2.72 -9.14
C GLU A 125 6.51 3.83 -9.23
N TYR A 126 7.20 4.11 -8.14
CA TYR A 126 8.44 4.87 -8.19
C TYR A 126 9.58 3.92 -8.58
N GLN A 127 10.34 4.30 -9.60
CA GLN A 127 11.46 3.54 -10.12
C GLN A 127 12.74 4.38 -10.08
N TYR A 128 13.59 4.11 -9.10
CA TYR A 128 14.91 4.69 -8.97
C TYR A 128 15.92 3.98 -9.89
N LYS A 129 16.74 4.77 -10.56
CA LYS A 129 17.83 4.30 -11.41
C LYS A 129 19.16 4.63 -10.73
N THR A 130 19.75 3.63 -10.08
CA THR A 130 21.05 3.79 -9.37
C THR A 130 22.15 4.35 -10.26
N LYS A 131 22.20 3.92 -11.54
CA LYS A 131 23.19 4.39 -12.52
C LYS A 131 23.13 5.90 -12.79
N THR A 132 21.96 6.51 -12.72
CA THR A 132 21.75 7.92 -13.08
C THR A 132 21.39 8.80 -11.89
N GLY A 133 21.10 8.21 -10.72
CA GLY A 133 20.65 8.96 -9.54
C GLY A 133 19.26 9.57 -9.67
N THR A 134 18.44 9.11 -10.62
CA THR A 134 17.13 9.71 -10.94
C THR A 134 15.97 8.75 -10.68
N GLY A 135 14.80 9.29 -10.34
CA GLY A 135 13.56 8.54 -10.18
C GLY A 135 12.55 8.82 -11.29
N ASN A 136 11.81 7.78 -11.70
CA ASN A 136 10.65 7.88 -12.59
C ASN A 136 9.37 7.50 -11.84
N ILE A 137 8.25 8.10 -12.19
CA ILE A 137 6.91 7.62 -11.82
C ILE A 137 6.33 6.86 -13.01
N VAL A 138 5.96 5.59 -12.79
CA VAL A 138 5.43 4.71 -13.83
C VAL A 138 4.03 4.23 -13.44
N ALA A 139 3.04 4.58 -14.25
CA ALA A 139 1.69 4.03 -14.16
C ALA A 139 1.61 2.69 -14.91
N LYS A 140 1.24 1.62 -14.20
CA LYS A 140 1.00 0.29 -14.78
C LYS A 140 -0.49 -0.03 -14.72
N ILE A 141 -1.13 -0.03 -15.88
CA ILE A 141 -2.57 -0.31 -16.04
C ILE A 141 -2.75 -1.74 -16.54
N ARG A 142 -3.76 -2.45 -16.00
CA ARG A 142 -4.19 -3.77 -16.48
C ARG A 142 -5.62 -3.69 -17.00
N ASN A 143 -5.79 -3.93 -18.28
CA ASN A 143 -7.12 -3.88 -18.92
C ASN A 143 -7.94 -5.17 -18.73
N THR A 144 -7.37 -6.19 -18.08
CA THR A 144 -8.06 -7.46 -17.81
C THR A 144 -7.93 -7.84 -16.34
N ARG A 145 -9.05 -8.27 -15.75
CA ARG A 145 -9.07 -8.81 -14.39
C ARG A 145 -8.44 -10.20 -14.38
N ARG A 146 -7.45 -10.40 -13.51
CA ARG A 146 -7.00 -11.75 -13.13
C ARG A 146 -7.84 -12.22 -11.96
N THR A 147 -8.68 -13.23 -12.18
CA THR A 147 -9.39 -13.95 -11.12
C THR A 147 -8.66 -15.25 -10.81
N ARG A 148 -8.85 -15.80 -9.61
CA ARG A 148 -8.36 -17.16 -9.33
C ARG A 148 -9.10 -18.14 -10.25
N ARG A 149 -8.36 -18.99 -10.97
CA ARG A 149 -8.92 -20.26 -11.46
C ARG A 149 -9.20 -21.14 -10.24
N ARG A 150 -10.35 -21.81 -10.21
CA ARG A 150 -10.71 -22.76 -9.16
C ARG A 150 -9.59 -23.80 -9.06
N GLY A 151 -8.85 -23.86 -7.95
CA GLY A 151 -7.80 -24.86 -7.71
C GLY A 151 -6.33 -24.43 -7.86
N GLU A 152 -5.98 -23.19 -8.25
CA GLU A 152 -4.57 -22.77 -8.34
C GLU A 152 -3.95 -22.46 -6.96
N HIS A 153 -2.87 -23.18 -6.60
CA HIS A 153 -2.10 -22.98 -5.37
C HIS A 153 -1.09 -21.83 -5.55
N PRO A 154 -0.87 -20.93 -4.55
CA PRO A 154 0.00 -19.76 -4.67
C PRO A 154 1.45 -20.05 -5.10
N ALA A 155 1.94 -21.26 -4.82
CA ALA A 155 3.31 -21.68 -5.07
C ALA A 155 3.65 -22.00 -6.54
N GLN A 156 2.66 -22.13 -7.42
CA GLN A 156 2.88 -22.60 -8.80
C GLN A 156 3.21 -21.49 -9.81
N ARG A 157 3.14 -20.21 -9.43
CA ARG A 157 3.46 -19.08 -10.31
C ARG A 157 4.87 -18.54 -10.05
N ARG A 158 5.88 -19.38 -10.30
CA ARG A 158 7.22 -18.91 -10.67
C ARG A 158 7.15 -18.40 -12.12
N GLU A 159 6.54 -17.24 -12.35
CA GLU A 159 6.79 -16.53 -13.61
C GLU A 159 8.21 -15.95 -13.53
N ALA A 160 9.05 -16.40 -14.45
CA ALA A 160 10.45 -16.05 -14.60
C ALA A 160 10.66 -14.52 -14.54
N GLY A 161 11.29 -14.05 -13.47
CA GLY A 161 12.03 -12.79 -13.48
C GLY A 161 13.44 -13.05 -14.02
N PRO A 162 14.07 -12.09 -14.71
CA PRO A 162 15.40 -12.28 -15.25
C PRO A 162 16.37 -12.55 -14.09
N ALA A 163 17.25 -13.51 -14.31
CA ALA A 163 18.39 -13.76 -13.44
C ALA A 163 19.19 -12.47 -13.26
N LEU A 164 19.35 -12.07 -12.00
CA LEU A 164 20.57 -11.53 -11.41
C LEU A 164 20.65 -12.06 -9.98
#